data_AF-A0A3N5Q350-F1
#
_entry.id   AF-A0A3N5Q350-F1
#
_cell.length_a   1.000
_cell.length_b   1.000
_cell.length_c   1.000
_cell.angle_alpha   90.00
_cell.angle_beta   90.00
_cell.angle_gamma   90.00
#
_symmetry.space_group_name_H-M   'P 1'
#
loop_
_entity.id
_entity.type
_entity.pdbx_description
1 polymer ?
#
loop_
_entity_poly.entity_id
_entity_poly.type
_entity_poly.pdbx_seq_one_letter_code
_entity_poly.pdbx_strand_id
1 'polypeptide(L)'
;MPIVEGYPRPQWRAIRDIIDSLPSELAQEHWCAAARAWLNATARHLGSPYAVCETAQFLVLSPLSARQTELVGRFVERAWKQIVGQLDSLVDGHGHGYGKGVVMLFETQDAYYEYSAFFYPDGEHPLSAGVFLNAEYAHVAIPYHDIPETEATIAHELTHCYLRRLPIPLWLNEGLAVTFENEICGNRPLRMDPDRLAEHHAFWNEATIQEFWSGGSFRRTDEGNELSYELARYCVRALAHDREPFLEFVRGATFKDGGEAAALAVYGSNLGGLIEQFFGPGKWDPYVSSLP
;
A
#
# COMPACT_ATOMS: atom_id res chain seq x y z
N MET A 1 19.77 12.42 17.62
CA MET A 1 19.10 12.30 16.32
C MET A 1 19.07 13.68 15.70
N PRO A 2 19.59 13.88 14.48
CA PRO A 2 19.57 15.19 13.84
C PRO A 2 18.14 15.61 13.50
N ILE A 3 17.92 16.92 13.42
CA ILE A 3 16.72 17.52 12.85
C ILE A 3 17.03 17.89 11.40
N VAL A 4 16.26 17.36 10.47
CA VAL A 4 16.37 17.64 9.03
C VAL A 4 14.97 17.99 8.54
N GLU A 5 14.85 19.14 7.87
CA GLU A 5 13.56 19.69 7.40
C GLU A 5 12.48 19.71 8.49
N GLY A 6 12.87 20.17 9.69
CA GLY A 6 11.97 20.27 10.84
C GLY A 6 11.85 18.99 11.66
N TYR A 7 12.04 17.80 11.09
CA TYR A 7 11.75 16.53 11.79
C TYR A 7 12.99 15.78 12.29
N PRO A 8 12.85 14.98 13.38
CA PRO A 8 13.86 13.99 13.77
C PRO A 8 14.04 12.93 12.68
N ARG A 9 15.20 12.92 12.03
CA ARG A 9 15.54 11.95 10.98
C ARG A 9 16.72 11.09 11.41
N PRO A 10 16.53 9.79 11.66
CA PRO A 10 17.64 8.87 11.91
C PRO A 10 18.51 8.76 10.66
N GLN A 11 19.82 8.63 10.85
CA GLN A 11 20.72 8.31 9.74
C GLN A 11 20.63 6.81 9.44
N TRP A 12 19.54 6.40 8.80
CA TRP A 12 19.17 4.98 8.65
C TRP A 12 20.24 4.14 7.97
N ARG A 13 21.03 4.72 7.05
CA ARG A 13 22.18 4.06 6.45
C ARG A 13 23.27 3.73 7.47
N ALA A 14 23.67 4.69 8.30
CA ALA A 14 24.67 4.45 9.34
C ALA A 14 24.15 3.48 10.43
N ILE A 15 22.87 3.57 10.77
CA ILE A 15 22.22 2.62 11.69
C ILE A 15 22.26 1.20 11.09
N ARG A 16 21.91 1.05 9.81
CA ARG A 16 21.99 -0.21 9.08
C ARG A 16 23.40 -0.78 9.09
N ASP A 17 24.41 0.03 8.73
CA ASP A 17 25.80 -0.42 8.67
C ASP A 17 26.29 -0.95 10.04
N ILE A 18 25.84 -0.34 11.14
CA ILE A 18 26.13 -0.82 12.50
C ILE A 18 25.38 -2.13 12.77
N ILE A 19 24.06 -2.18 12.53
CA ILE A 19 23.25 -3.35 12.87
C ILE A 19 23.63 -4.57 12.03
N ASP A 20 23.93 -4.39 10.76
CA ASP A 20 24.35 -5.46 9.84
C ASP A 20 25.75 -6.01 10.19
N SER A 21 26.53 -5.30 11.02
CA SER A 21 27.80 -5.80 11.57
C SER A 21 27.62 -6.68 12.83
N LEU A 22 26.42 -6.70 13.41
CA LEU A 22 26.10 -7.49 14.60
C LEU A 22 25.74 -8.93 14.23
N PRO A 23 25.82 -9.87 15.19
CA PRO A 23 25.22 -11.19 15.04
C PRO A 23 23.73 -11.11 14.67
N SER A 24 23.29 -11.97 13.75
CA SER A 24 21.94 -11.96 13.18
C SER A 24 20.82 -12.02 14.23
N GLU A 25 21.07 -12.72 15.33
CA GLU A 25 20.18 -12.90 16.47
C GLU A 25 19.94 -11.61 17.27
N LEU A 26 20.87 -10.64 17.20
CA LEU A 26 20.75 -9.34 17.86
C LEU A 26 20.15 -8.28 16.94
N ALA A 27 20.24 -8.48 15.61
CA ALA A 27 19.85 -7.47 14.63
C ALA A 27 18.40 -6.99 14.84
N GLN A 28 17.47 -7.92 15.08
CA GLN A 28 16.06 -7.60 15.25
C GLN A 28 15.78 -6.68 16.46
N GLU A 29 16.41 -6.95 17.60
CA GLU A 29 16.27 -6.13 18.81
C GLU A 29 16.80 -4.72 18.58
N HIS A 30 17.96 -4.58 17.92
CA HIS A 30 18.56 -3.28 17.63
C HIS A 30 17.73 -2.47 16.62
N TRP A 31 17.15 -3.13 15.61
CA TRP A 31 16.21 -2.47 14.70
C TRP A 31 14.97 -1.95 15.43
N CYS A 32 14.40 -2.76 16.34
CA CYS A 32 13.28 -2.32 17.18
C CYS A 32 13.65 -1.15 18.08
N ALA A 33 14.84 -1.17 18.68
CA ALA A 33 15.35 -0.08 19.52
C ALA A 33 15.54 1.22 18.72
N ALA A 34 16.10 1.14 17.50
CA ALA A 34 16.28 2.29 16.62
C ALA A 34 14.94 2.91 16.20
N ALA A 35 13.98 2.08 15.77
CA ALA A 35 12.64 2.54 15.41
C ALA A 35 11.90 3.18 16.59
N ARG A 36 11.99 2.59 17.79
CA ARG A 36 11.41 3.16 19.01
C ARG A 36 12.06 4.50 19.38
N ALA A 37 13.38 4.60 19.30
CA ALA A 37 14.10 5.84 19.59
C ALA A 37 13.69 6.97 18.63
N TRP A 38 13.48 6.63 17.35
CA TRP A 38 12.96 7.54 16.34
C TRP A 38 11.55 8.02 16.66
N LEU A 39 10.58 7.11 16.85
CA LEU A 39 9.20 7.51 17.12
C LEU A 39 9.07 8.32 18.40
N ASN A 40 9.85 7.99 19.44
CA ASN A 40 9.88 8.79 20.66
C ASN A 40 10.48 10.18 20.45
N ALA A 41 11.48 10.32 19.56
CA ALA A 41 12.00 11.64 19.19
C ALA A 41 10.97 12.44 18.40
N THR A 42 10.29 11.81 17.45
CA THR A 42 9.22 12.42 16.65
C THR A 42 8.03 12.85 17.52
N ALA A 43 7.56 12.01 18.44
CA ALA A 43 6.51 12.35 19.39
C ALA A 43 6.88 13.56 20.26
N ARG A 44 8.12 13.59 20.78
CA ARG A 44 8.61 14.75 21.55
C ARG A 44 8.71 16.03 20.72
N HIS A 45 9.07 15.91 19.44
CA HIS A 45 9.16 17.03 18.53
C HIS A 45 7.78 17.62 18.20
N LEU A 46 6.81 16.75 17.89
CA LEU A 46 5.43 17.14 17.61
C LEU A 46 4.69 17.65 18.87
N GLY A 47 5.12 17.22 20.06
CA GLY A 47 4.56 17.67 21.33
C GLY A 47 3.27 16.96 21.70
N SER A 48 2.57 17.47 22.71
CA SER A 48 1.23 16.96 23.07
C SER A 48 0.25 17.29 21.92
N PRO A 49 -0.65 16.36 21.53
CA PRO A 49 -1.01 15.11 22.22
C PRO A 49 -0.28 13.83 21.77
N TYR A 50 0.80 13.92 20.98
CA TYR A 50 1.44 12.76 20.38
C TYR A 50 2.06 11.79 21.39
N ALA A 51 1.74 10.51 21.23
CA ALA A 51 2.29 9.41 22.01
C ALA A 51 2.61 8.21 21.10
N VAL A 52 3.49 7.34 21.60
CA VAL A 52 3.87 6.09 20.93
C VAL A 52 3.23 4.92 21.67
N CYS A 53 2.50 4.08 20.94
CA CYS A 53 2.01 2.79 21.40
C CYS A 53 2.82 1.68 20.71
N GLU A 54 3.27 0.70 21.48
CA GLU A 54 4.01 -0.45 20.96
C GLU A 54 3.15 -1.71 21.09
N THR A 55 3.03 -2.45 19.99
CA THR A 55 2.34 -3.74 19.93
C THR A 55 3.37 -4.86 19.67
N ALA A 56 2.93 -6.07 19.30
CA ALA A 56 3.86 -7.17 19.06
C ALA A 56 4.75 -6.93 17.83
N GLN A 57 4.16 -6.50 16.72
CA GLN A 57 4.81 -6.30 15.42
C GLN A 57 4.96 -4.83 15.04
N PHE A 58 4.28 -3.90 15.72
CA PHE A 58 4.22 -2.49 15.31
C PHE A 58 4.58 -1.49 16.41
N LEU A 59 4.98 -0.30 15.95
CA LEU A 59 5.01 0.94 16.70
C LEU A 59 4.05 1.94 16.03
N VAL A 60 3.16 2.53 16.83
CA VAL A 60 2.13 3.46 16.37
C VAL A 60 2.36 4.81 17.03
N LEU A 61 2.70 5.82 16.24
CA LEU A 61 2.71 7.23 16.67
C LEU A 61 1.31 7.81 16.43
N SER A 62 0.72 8.44 17.44
CA SER A 62 -0.67 8.91 17.35
C SER A 62 -0.93 10.14 18.23
N PRO A 63 -1.71 11.14 17.74
CA PRO A 63 -2.18 12.27 18.53
C PRO A 63 -3.43 11.92 19.37
N LEU A 64 -3.96 10.70 19.25
CA LEU A 64 -5.21 10.30 19.91
C LEU A 64 -5.00 9.98 21.39
N SER A 65 -6.13 9.93 22.12
CA SER A 65 -6.11 9.45 23.51
C SER A 65 -5.51 8.05 23.61
N ALA A 66 -4.90 7.71 24.76
CA ALA A 66 -4.26 6.41 24.96
C ALA A 66 -5.16 5.22 24.60
N ARG A 67 -6.45 5.30 24.95
CA ARG A 67 -7.45 4.26 24.62
C ARG A 67 -7.68 4.12 23.11
N GLN A 68 -7.79 5.24 22.39
CA GLN A 68 -7.96 5.22 20.93
C GLN A 68 -6.70 4.73 20.24
N THR A 69 -5.52 5.17 20.68
CA THR A 69 -4.24 4.70 20.15
C THR A 69 -4.06 3.18 20.36
N GLU A 70 -4.48 2.64 21.51
CA GLU A 70 -4.47 1.19 21.75
C GLU A 70 -5.46 0.44 20.83
N LEU A 71 -6.62 1.03 20.52
CA LEU A 71 -7.57 0.47 19.54
C LEU A 71 -6.96 0.43 18.14
N VAL A 72 -6.32 1.52 17.70
CA VAL A 72 -5.59 1.57 16.43
C VAL A 72 -4.48 0.52 16.41
N GLY A 73 -3.69 0.39 17.49
CA GLY A 73 -2.64 -0.63 17.58
C GLY A 73 -3.19 -2.06 17.41
N ARG A 74 -4.32 -2.38 18.05
CA ARG A 74 -5.01 -3.67 17.84
C ARG A 74 -5.52 -3.85 16.41
N PHE A 75 -6.04 -2.78 15.81
CA PHE A 75 -6.48 -2.80 14.42
C PHE A 75 -5.32 -3.12 13.48
N VAL A 76 -4.19 -2.42 13.62
CA VAL A 76 -2.97 -2.61 12.80
C VAL A 76 -2.50 -4.07 12.85
N GLU A 77 -2.41 -4.67 14.04
CA GLU A 77 -2.05 -6.09 14.20
C GLU A 77 -3.04 -7.04 13.51
N ARG A 78 -4.34 -6.77 13.65
CA ARG A 78 -5.40 -7.58 13.03
C ARG A 78 -5.35 -7.47 11.52
N ALA A 79 -5.24 -6.26 10.97
CA ALA A 79 -5.15 -5.99 9.54
C ALA A 79 -3.92 -6.68 8.96
N TRP A 80 -2.76 -6.50 9.59
CA TRP A 80 -1.52 -7.16 9.18
C TRP A 80 -1.64 -8.69 9.16
N LYS A 81 -2.19 -9.28 10.22
CA LYS A 81 -2.41 -10.73 10.29
C LYS A 81 -3.32 -11.24 9.17
N GLN A 82 -4.36 -10.49 8.80
CA GLN A 82 -5.24 -10.86 7.70
C GLN A 82 -4.52 -10.77 6.35
N ILE A 83 -3.82 -9.67 6.07
CA ILE A 83 -3.04 -9.48 4.84
C ILE A 83 -2.01 -10.61 4.68
N VAL A 84 -1.18 -10.83 5.71
CA VAL A 84 -0.16 -11.87 5.70
C VAL A 84 -0.77 -13.26 5.58
N GLY A 85 -1.87 -13.54 6.28
CA GLY A 85 -2.51 -14.86 6.22
C GLY A 85 -3.12 -15.18 4.86
N GLN A 86 -3.70 -14.17 4.20
CA GLN A 86 -4.31 -14.35 2.88
C GLN A 86 -3.25 -14.43 1.77
N LEU A 87 -2.23 -13.57 1.84
CA LEU A 87 -1.13 -13.47 0.87
C LEU A 87 0.09 -14.34 1.20
N ASP A 88 -0.03 -15.20 2.21
CA ASP A 88 1.04 -16.06 2.71
C ASP A 88 1.80 -16.73 1.56
N SER A 89 3.12 -16.89 1.70
CA SER A 89 4.07 -17.37 0.69
C SER A 89 4.42 -16.44 -0.50
N LEU A 90 3.84 -15.24 -0.62
CA LEU A 90 4.24 -14.32 -1.69
C LEU A 90 5.61 -13.67 -1.44
N VAL A 91 5.93 -13.36 -0.18
CA VAL A 91 7.16 -12.65 0.19
C VAL A 91 7.92 -13.45 1.24
N ASP A 92 9.17 -13.82 0.93
CA ASP A 92 10.05 -14.48 1.87
C ASP A 92 10.47 -13.53 3.01
N GLY A 93 10.33 -13.99 4.26
CA GLY A 93 10.79 -13.30 5.48
C GLY A 93 9.74 -12.42 6.17
N HIS A 94 10.20 -11.54 7.07
CA HIS A 94 9.32 -10.62 7.81
C HIS A 94 8.71 -9.57 6.85
N GLY A 95 7.40 -9.63 6.63
CA GLY A 95 6.70 -8.86 5.60
C GLY A 95 6.88 -7.33 5.67
N HIS A 96 7.11 -6.72 6.84
CA HIS A 96 7.39 -5.26 6.96
C HIS A 96 8.90 -4.91 6.96
N GLY A 97 9.79 -5.91 6.88
CA GLY A 97 11.25 -5.69 6.82
C GLY A 97 11.94 -5.87 8.16
N TYR A 98 12.88 -4.98 8.47
CA TYR A 98 13.65 -5.02 9.71
C TYR A 98 12.86 -4.44 10.89
N GLY A 99 13.07 -4.95 12.11
CA GLY A 99 12.48 -4.35 13.32
C GLY A 99 10.96 -4.51 13.37
N LYS A 100 10.26 -3.51 13.93
CA LYS A 100 8.80 -3.44 13.96
C LYS A 100 8.29 -2.56 12.83
N GLY A 101 7.12 -2.89 12.27
CA GLY A 101 6.41 -1.99 11.37
C GLY A 101 6.08 -0.67 12.07
N VAL A 102 5.99 0.42 11.31
CA VAL A 102 5.68 1.75 11.84
C VAL A 102 4.46 2.33 11.16
N VAL A 103 3.53 2.84 11.97
CA VAL A 103 2.37 3.62 11.52
C VAL A 103 2.40 4.97 12.24
N MET A 104 2.32 6.06 11.49
CA MET A 104 2.29 7.43 12.01
C MET A 104 0.98 8.09 11.63
N LEU A 105 0.22 8.49 12.66
CA LEU A 105 -0.95 9.34 12.50
C LEU A 105 -0.56 10.78 12.81
N PHE A 106 -0.93 11.71 11.95
CA PHE A 106 -0.73 13.15 12.13
C PHE A 106 -2.06 13.82 12.45
N GLU A 107 -2.08 14.72 13.40
CA GLU A 107 -3.30 15.43 13.82
C GLU A 107 -3.90 16.30 12.72
N THR A 108 -3.05 16.85 11.85
CA THR A 108 -3.47 17.73 10.75
C THR A 108 -2.86 17.29 9.43
N GLN A 109 -3.54 17.66 8.35
CA GLN A 109 -3.05 17.49 6.98
C GLN A 109 -1.71 18.21 6.77
N ASP A 110 -1.54 19.40 7.35
CA ASP A 110 -0.31 20.19 7.25
C ASP A 110 0.89 19.45 7.87
N ALA A 111 0.75 18.91 9.08
CA ALA A 111 1.81 18.15 9.73
C ALA A 111 2.17 16.86 8.97
N TYR A 112 1.17 16.24 8.33
CA TYR A 112 1.39 15.11 7.43
C TYR A 112 2.18 15.51 6.17
N TYR A 113 1.83 16.63 5.52
CA TYR A 113 2.53 17.11 4.33
C TYR A 113 3.94 17.60 4.65
N GLU A 114 4.13 18.36 5.72
CA GLU A 114 5.45 18.78 6.20
C GLU A 114 6.36 17.57 6.46
N TYR A 115 5.81 16.50 7.06
CA TYR A 115 6.57 15.27 7.29
C TYR A 115 6.88 14.50 6.00
N SER A 116 5.89 14.35 5.11
CA SER A 116 6.01 13.51 3.92
C SER A 116 6.79 14.19 2.79
N ALA A 117 6.85 15.52 2.76
CA ALA A 117 7.53 16.28 1.70
C ALA A 117 9.01 15.91 1.53
N PHE A 118 9.68 15.54 2.62
CA PHE A 118 11.05 15.03 2.61
C PHE A 118 11.27 13.85 1.63
N PHE A 119 10.23 13.05 1.38
CA PHE A 119 10.30 11.87 0.52
C PHE A 119 9.93 12.16 -0.95
N TYR A 120 9.49 13.38 -1.25
CA TYR A 120 9.05 13.81 -2.59
C TYR A 120 9.72 15.13 -2.99
N PRO A 121 11.05 15.14 -3.20
CA PRO A 121 11.80 16.36 -3.49
C PRO A 121 11.40 17.05 -4.81
N ASP A 122 10.82 16.28 -5.75
CA ASP A 122 10.37 16.79 -7.05
C ASP A 122 8.96 17.41 -7.03
N GLY A 123 8.31 17.47 -5.85
CA GLY A 123 7.11 18.27 -5.60
C GLY A 123 5.77 17.66 -6.04
N GLU A 124 5.76 16.50 -6.70
CA GLU A 124 4.52 15.74 -6.91
C GLU A 124 4.12 15.02 -5.61
N HIS A 125 3.34 15.70 -4.78
CA HIS A 125 2.60 15.05 -3.70
C HIS A 125 1.29 14.50 -4.27
N PRO A 126 1.05 13.18 -4.21
CA PRO A 126 -0.30 12.69 -4.35
C PRO A 126 -1.15 13.37 -3.26
N LEU A 127 -2.31 13.93 -3.64
CA LEU A 127 -3.36 14.28 -2.68
C LEU A 127 -3.90 12.97 -2.09
N SER A 128 -3.13 12.30 -1.23
CA SER A 128 -3.50 11.00 -0.68
C SER A 128 -4.03 11.13 0.75
N ALA A 129 -4.94 10.21 1.09
CA ALA A 129 -5.44 10.02 2.44
C ALA A 129 -4.38 9.43 3.38
N GLY A 130 -3.21 9.07 2.87
CA GLY A 130 -2.12 8.39 3.54
C GLY A 130 -1.10 7.87 2.54
N VAL A 131 0.06 7.43 3.02
CA VAL A 131 1.08 6.83 2.14
C VAL A 131 2.00 5.86 2.86
N PHE A 132 2.31 4.77 2.18
CA PHE A 132 3.41 3.88 2.50
C PHE A 132 4.73 4.42 1.92
N LEU A 133 5.65 4.79 2.80
CA LEU A 133 6.96 5.33 2.45
C LEU A 133 7.99 4.20 2.45
N ASN A 134 8.41 3.79 1.26
CA ASN A 134 9.44 2.75 1.05
C ASN A 134 10.86 3.33 0.95
N ALA A 135 11.12 4.44 1.65
CA ALA A 135 12.42 5.10 1.69
C ALA A 135 13.00 5.02 3.10
N GLU A 136 14.30 4.77 3.17
CA GLU A 136 15.05 4.61 4.43
C GLU A 136 14.56 3.46 5.32
N TYR A 137 13.63 3.75 6.24
CA TYR A 137 12.92 2.78 7.09
C TYR A 137 11.46 2.77 6.67
N ALA A 138 11.00 1.62 6.15
CA ALA A 138 9.66 1.46 5.62
C ALA A 138 8.59 1.74 6.69
N HIS A 139 7.66 2.65 6.40
CA HIS A 139 6.59 3.03 7.34
C HIS A 139 5.37 3.63 6.64
N VAL A 140 4.25 3.65 7.35
CA VAL A 140 2.99 4.27 6.93
C VAL A 140 2.84 5.63 7.61
N ALA A 141 2.46 6.66 6.84
CA ALA A 141 2.17 8.00 7.33
C ALA A 141 0.78 8.44 6.86
N ILE A 142 -0.08 8.87 7.78
CA ILE A 142 -1.50 9.14 7.52
C ILE A 142 -1.94 10.41 8.27
N PRO A 143 -2.59 11.40 7.64
CA PRO A 143 -3.36 12.41 8.35
C PRO A 143 -4.59 11.77 9.02
N TYR A 144 -4.82 12.07 10.28
CA TYR A 144 -5.98 11.58 11.02
C TYR A 144 -7.25 12.27 10.54
N HIS A 145 -8.25 11.46 10.18
CA HIS A 145 -9.61 11.91 9.89
C HIS A 145 -10.54 11.42 10.99
N ASP A 146 -11.38 10.43 10.72
CA ASP A 146 -12.08 9.65 11.74
C ASP A 146 -11.49 8.23 11.86
N ILE A 147 -11.97 7.45 12.83
CA ILE A 147 -11.46 6.09 13.04
C ILE A 147 -11.72 5.17 11.83
N PRO A 148 -12.97 5.06 11.29
CA PRO A 148 -13.22 4.22 10.11
C PRO A 148 -12.36 4.55 8.88
N GLU A 149 -12.22 5.83 8.53
CA GLU A 149 -11.41 6.26 7.38
C GLU A 149 -9.92 6.01 7.62
N THR A 150 -9.45 6.27 8.84
CA THR A 150 -8.06 5.99 9.24
C THR A 150 -7.76 4.49 9.17
N GLU A 151 -8.67 3.65 9.68
CA GLU A 151 -8.54 2.18 9.63
C GLU A 151 -8.48 1.66 8.19
N ALA A 152 -9.35 2.18 7.31
CA ALA A 152 -9.34 1.83 5.90
C ALA A 152 -8.01 2.18 5.22
N THR A 153 -7.53 3.40 5.44
CA THR A 153 -6.25 3.86 4.92
C THR A 153 -5.08 3.03 5.47
N ILE A 154 -5.09 2.68 6.75
CA ILE A 154 -4.08 1.78 7.33
C ILE A 154 -4.08 0.43 6.61
N ALA A 155 -5.25 -0.18 6.39
CA ALA A 155 -5.34 -1.47 5.71
C ALA A 155 -4.80 -1.40 4.27
N HIS A 156 -5.14 -0.32 3.56
CA HIS A 156 -4.62 -0.01 2.22
C HIS A 156 -3.08 0.07 2.22
N GLU A 157 -2.50 0.94 3.03
CA GLU A 157 -1.05 1.17 3.05
C GLU A 157 -0.24 -0.02 3.62
N LEU A 158 -0.80 -0.79 4.55
CA LEU A 158 -0.18 -2.03 5.01
C LEU A 158 -0.10 -3.08 3.90
N THR A 159 -1.01 -3.04 2.93
CA THR A 159 -0.98 -3.94 1.77
C THR A 159 0.19 -3.58 0.86
N HIS A 160 0.38 -2.28 0.55
CA HIS A 160 1.58 -1.78 -0.13
C HIS A 160 2.87 -2.16 0.61
N CYS A 161 2.86 -2.02 1.94
CA CYS A 161 4.00 -2.42 2.78
C CYS A 161 4.36 -3.90 2.59
N TYR A 162 3.35 -4.78 2.54
CA TYR A 162 3.55 -6.21 2.32
C TYR A 162 4.08 -6.49 0.90
N LEU A 163 3.53 -5.84 -0.12
CA LEU A 163 3.82 -6.09 -1.53
C LEU A 163 5.11 -5.44 -2.05
N ARG A 164 5.74 -4.53 -1.29
CA ARG A 164 6.84 -3.64 -1.73
C ARG A 164 8.05 -4.27 -2.43
N ARG A 165 8.25 -5.58 -2.31
CA ARG A 165 9.36 -6.32 -2.94
C ARG A 165 8.97 -7.01 -4.24
N LEU A 166 7.68 -7.09 -4.54
CA LEU A 166 7.19 -7.74 -5.74
C LEU A 166 7.23 -6.75 -6.91
N PRO A 167 7.71 -7.16 -8.08
CA PRO A 167 7.75 -6.29 -9.26
C PRO A 167 6.39 -6.20 -9.96
N ILE A 168 5.28 -6.25 -9.22
CA ILE A 168 3.93 -6.32 -9.79
C ILE A 168 3.53 -5.00 -10.48
N PRO A 169 2.67 -5.08 -11.52
CA PRO A 169 2.12 -3.88 -12.16
C PRO A 169 1.24 -3.08 -11.18
N LEU A 170 1.16 -1.76 -11.40
CA LEU A 170 0.44 -0.85 -10.49
C LEU A 170 -1.03 -1.23 -10.32
N TRP A 171 -1.72 -1.65 -11.40
CA TRP A 171 -3.12 -2.07 -11.32
C TRP A 171 -3.31 -3.23 -10.34
N LEU A 172 -2.37 -4.18 -10.29
CA LEU A 172 -2.45 -5.33 -9.39
C LEU A 172 -2.13 -4.91 -7.96
N ASN A 173 -1.15 -4.01 -7.79
CA ASN A 173 -0.78 -3.48 -6.47
C ASN A 173 -1.94 -2.70 -5.84
N GLU A 174 -2.50 -1.73 -6.56
CA GLU A 174 -3.66 -0.96 -6.09
C GLU A 174 -4.90 -1.84 -5.94
N GLY A 175 -5.13 -2.78 -6.87
CA GLY A 175 -6.24 -3.73 -6.82
C GLY A 175 -6.22 -4.60 -5.55
N LEU A 176 -5.04 -5.06 -5.14
CA LEU A 176 -4.86 -5.78 -3.88
C LEU A 176 -5.12 -4.85 -2.69
N ALA A 177 -4.57 -3.63 -2.69
CA ALA A 177 -4.73 -2.66 -1.61
C ALA A 177 -6.21 -2.31 -1.36
N VAL A 178 -6.98 -1.97 -2.39
CA VAL A 178 -8.42 -1.68 -2.24
C VAL A 178 -9.27 -2.92 -1.92
N THR A 179 -8.81 -4.11 -2.29
CA THR A 179 -9.47 -5.36 -1.93
C THR A 179 -9.32 -5.62 -0.43
N PHE A 180 -8.09 -5.55 0.10
CA PHE A 180 -7.84 -5.74 1.54
C PHE A 180 -8.40 -4.62 2.40
N GLU A 181 -8.32 -3.36 1.96
CA GLU A 181 -9.04 -2.23 2.56
C GLU A 181 -10.51 -2.61 2.80
N ASN A 182 -11.17 -3.11 1.74
CA ASN A 182 -12.57 -3.44 1.84
C ASN A 182 -12.85 -4.69 2.68
N GLU A 183 -12.08 -5.76 2.53
CA GLU A 183 -12.32 -7.00 3.27
C GLU A 183 -12.12 -6.82 4.77
N ILE A 184 -11.16 -5.99 5.17
CA ILE A 184 -10.83 -5.74 6.57
C ILE A 184 -11.84 -4.78 7.22
N CYS A 185 -12.26 -3.74 6.50
CA CYS A 185 -13.08 -2.65 7.05
C CYS A 185 -14.56 -2.72 6.69
N GLY A 186 -14.95 -3.47 5.65
CA GLY A 186 -16.34 -3.62 5.21
C GLY A 186 -17.01 -2.33 4.71
N ASN A 187 -16.23 -1.30 4.38
CA ASN A 187 -16.69 0.09 4.22
C ASN A 187 -17.11 0.49 2.79
N ARG A 188 -16.73 -0.28 1.77
CA ARG A 188 -16.91 0.07 0.34
C ARG A 188 -17.34 -1.12 -0.53
N PRO A 189 -18.64 -1.48 -0.60
CA PRO A 189 -19.07 -2.49 -1.57
C PRO A 189 -18.68 -2.07 -2.98
N LEU A 190 -18.29 -3.03 -3.83
CA LEU A 190 -18.02 -2.74 -5.25
C LEU A 190 -19.32 -2.25 -5.89
N ARG A 191 -19.37 -0.96 -6.25
CA ARG A 191 -20.58 -0.32 -6.78
C ARG A 191 -20.61 -0.50 -8.29
N MET A 192 -21.36 -1.49 -8.75
CA MET A 192 -21.62 -1.75 -10.18
C MET A 192 -23.12 -1.59 -10.44
N ASP A 193 -23.65 -0.40 -10.14
CA ASP A 193 -25.01 -0.05 -10.55
C ASP A 193 -25.03 0.36 -12.04
N PRO A 194 -26.22 0.46 -12.68
CA PRO A 194 -26.30 0.75 -14.11
C PRO A 194 -25.62 2.06 -14.54
N ASP A 195 -25.67 3.09 -13.69
CA ASP A 195 -25.06 4.40 -13.99
C ASP A 195 -23.53 4.28 -13.96
N ARG A 196 -22.99 3.64 -12.93
CA ARG A 196 -21.55 3.41 -12.82
C ARG A 196 -21.01 2.49 -13.93
N LEU A 197 -21.79 1.49 -14.32
CA LEU A 197 -21.46 0.64 -15.47
C LEU A 197 -21.42 1.45 -16.78
N ALA A 198 -22.35 2.40 -16.96
CA ALA A 198 -22.34 3.28 -18.13
C ALA A 198 -21.11 4.19 -18.18
N GLU A 199 -20.65 4.70 -17.03
CA GLU A 199 -19.39 5.46 -16.92
C GLU A 199 -18.18 4.60 -17.31
N HIS A 200 -18.11 3.37 -16.80
CA HIS A 200 -17.08 2.41 -17.20
C HIS A 200 -17.11 2.14 -18.72
N HIS A 201 -18.28 1.91 -19.32
CA HIS A 201 -18.39 1.68 -20.77
C HIS A 201 -18.04 2.92 -21.60
N ALA A 202 -18.29 4.12 -21.08
CA ALA A 202 -17.95 5.37 -21.77
C ALA A 202 -16.44 5.64 -21.71
N PHE A 203 -15.78 5.25 -20.62
CA PHE A 203 -14.36 5.53 -20.39
C PHE A 203 -13.44 4.48 -21.00
N TRP A 204 -13.72 3.18 -20.79
CA TRP A 204 -12.83 2.09 -21.19
C TRP A 204 -12.93 1.76 -22.67
N ASN A 205 -11.80 1.87 -23.37
CA ASN A 205 -11.63 1.54 -24.77
C ASN A 205 -10.20 1.01 -25.02
N GLU A 206 -9.88 0.65 -26.27
CA GLU A 206 -8.56 0.08 -26.64
C GLU A 206 -7.38 0.99 -26.26
N ALA A 207 -7.57 2.30 -26.16
CA ALA A 207 -6.52 3.24 -25.76
C ALA A 207 -6.45 3.41 -24.24
N THR A 208 -7.58 3.71 -23.58
CA THR A 208 -7.60 3.96 -22.13
C THR A 208 -7.25 2.72 -21.31
N ILE A 209 -7.54 1.51 -21.81
CA ILE A 209 -7.12 0.28 -21.14
C ILE A 209 -5.59 0.12 -21.07
N GLN A 210 -4.84 0.70 -22.02
CA GLN A 210 -3.38 0.67 -21.98
C GLN A 210 -2.82 1.60 -20.89
N GLU A 211 -3.52 2.69 -20.59
CA GLU A 211 -3.22 3.54 -19.43
C GLU A 211 -3.45 2.77 -18.12
N PHE A 212 -4.45 1.89 -18.07
CA PHE A 212 -4.69 1.02 -16.91
C PHE A 212 -3.55 0.01 -16.71
N TRP A 213 -3.18 -0.73 -17.75
CA TRP A 213 -2.11 -1.74 -17.65
C TRP A 213 -0.74 -1.14 -17.31
N SER A 214 -0.44 0.04 -17.84
CA SER A 214 0.80 0.78 -17.55
C SER A 214 0.79 1.51 -16.21
N GLY A 215 -0.37 1.62 -15.56
CA GLY A 215 -0.56 2.42 -14.35
C GLY A 215 -0.71 3.93 -14.59
N GLY A 216 -0.72 4.39 -15.85
CA GLY A 216 -0.96 5.79 -16.21
C GLY A 216 -2.32 6.31 -15.72
N SER A 217 -3.37 5.48 -15.78
CA SER A 217 -4.73 5.90 -15.44
C SER A 217 -4.93 6.23 -13.95
N PHE A 218 -4.10 5.66 -13.07
CA PHE A 218 -4.09 5.94 -11.62
C PHE A 218 -3.52 7.32 -11.28
N ARG A 219 -2.89 8.02 -12.23
CA ARG A 219 -2.37 9.38 -12.04
C ARG A 219 -3.25 10.46 -12.66
N ARG A 220 -4.41 10.08 -13.19
CA ARG A 220 -5.35 11.03 -13.79
C ARG A 220 -5.98 11.91 -12.71
N THR A 221 -6.35 13.11 -13.11
CA THR A 221 -7.05 14.09 -12.26
C THR A 221 -8.56 14.13 -12.52
N ASP A 222 -9.05 13.29 -13.44
CA ASP A 222 -10.46 13.12 -13.76
C ASP A 222 -11.00 11.79 -13.21
N GLU A 223 -12.25 11.48 -13.59
CA GLU A 223 -13.01 10.28 -13.21
C GLU A 223 -12.26 8.97 -13.50
N GLY A 224 -11.32 8.98 -14.46
CA GLY A 224 -10.51 7.82 -14.82
C GLY A 224 -9.67 7.27 -13.67
N ASN A 225 -9.28 8.11 -12.70
CA ASN A 225 -8.58 7.64 -11.50
C ASN A 225 -9.47 6.69 -10.67
N GLU A 226 -10.70 7.11 -10.35
CA GLU A 226 -11.63 6.32 -9.56
C GLU A 226 -12.03 5.02 -10.28
N LEU A 227 -12.33 5.12 -11.58
CA LEU A 227 -12.65 3.97 -12.43
C LEU A 227 -11.49 2.96 -12.48
N SER A 228 -10.24 3.41 -12.36
CA SER A 228 -9.06 2.52 -12.35
C SER A 228 -9.01 1.66 -11.09
N TYR A 229 -9.27 2.24 -9.92
CA TYR A 229 -9.33 1.49 -8.66
C TYR A 229 -10.48 0.47 -8.67
N GLU A 230 -11.63 0.84 -9.21
CA GLU A 230 -12.78 -0.08 -9.34
C GLU A 230 -12.50 -1.23 -10.30
N LEU A 231 -11.90 -0.94 -11.46
CA LEU A 231 -11.51 -1.98 -12.42
C LEU A 231 -10.44 -2.91 -11.84
N ALA A 232 -9.42 -2.36 -11.17
CA ALA A 232 -8.37 -3.14 -10.51
C ALA A 232 -8.94 -4.09 -9.46
N ARG A 233 -9.86 -3.60 -8.62
CA ARG A 233 -10.55 -4.42 -7.62
C ARG A 233 -11.37 -5.52 -8.26
N TYR A 234 -12.08 -5.20 -9.35
CA TYR A 234 -12.84 -6.19 -10.10
C TYR A 234 -11.91 -7.29 -10.63
N CYS A 235 -10.80 -6.91 -11.28
CA CYS A 235 -9.83 -7.85 -11.82
C CYS A 235 -9.24 -8.76 -10.74
N VAL A 236 -8.81 -8.21 -9.61
CA VAL A 236 -8.28 -8.98 -8.48
C VAL A 236 -9.32 -9.97 -7.96
N ARG A 237 -10.56 -9.54 -7.76
CA ARG A 237 -11.63 -10.44 -7.27
C ARG A 237 -12.00 -11.54 -8.26
N ALA A 238 -11.96 -11.25 -9.56
CA ALA A 238 -12.21 -12.24 -10.59
C ALA A 238 -11.09 -13.29 -10.67
N LEU A 239 -9.84 -12.87 -10.54
CA LEU A 239 -8.67 -13.76 -10.56
C LEU A 239 -8.49 -14.55 -9.26
N ALA A 240 -8.94 -14.00 -8.13
CA ALA A 240 -8.81 -14.59 -6.79
C ALA A 240 -9.87 -15.65 -6.45
N HIS A 241 -10.56 -16.22 -7.45
CA HIS A 241 -11.56 -17.29 -7.21
C HIS A 241 -10.92 -18.50 -6.50
N ASP A 242 -9.76 -18.92 -6.98
CA ASP A 242 -8.93 -19.95 -6.37
C ASP A 242 -7.65 -19.34 -5.83
N ARG A 243 -7.39 -19.55 -4.54
CA ARG A 243 -6.26 -18.92 -3.83
C ARG A 243 -4.91 -19.30 -4.42
N GLU A 244 -4.63 -20.58 -4.61
CA GLU A 244 -3.29 -21.03 -5.01
C GLU A 244 -2.89 -20.52 -6.42
N PRO A 245 -3.72 -20.66 -7.47
CA PRO A 245 -3.44 -20.02 -8.76
C PRO A 245 -3.26 -18.51 -8.64
N PHE A 246 -4.08 -17.83 -7.84
CA PHE A 246 -3.94 -16.39 -7.65
C PHE A 246 -2.59 -15.99 -7.04
N LEU A 247 -2.12 -16.70 -6.01
CA LEU A 247 -0.81 -16.44 -5.44
C LEU A 247 0.32 -16.75 -6.42
N GLU A 248 0.19 -17.79 -7.25
CA GLU A 248 1.15 -18.07 -8.33
C GLU A 248 1.18 -16.95 -9.37
N PHE A 249 0.01 -16.44 -9.76
CA PHE A 249 -0.12 -15.31 -10.67
C PHE A 249 0.54 -14.05 -10.10
N VAL A 250 0.23 -13.67 -8.87
CA VAL A 250 0.81 -12.47 -8.23
C VAL A 250 2.33 -12.59 -8.12
N ARG A 251 2.86 -13.78 -7.84
CA ARG A 251 4.31 -14.04 -7.77
C ARG A 251 5.00 -13.93 -9.13
N GLY A 252 4.33 -14.36 -10.19
CA GLY A 252 4.86 -14.32 -11.56
C GLY A 252 4.65 -12.98 -12.27
N ALA A 253 3.67 -12.19 -11.84
CA ALA A 253 3.29 -10.94 -12.50
C ALA A 253 4.42 -9.89 -12.42
N THR A 254 4.61 -9.16 -13.52
CA THR A 254 5.60 -8.10 -13.58
C THR A 254 5.05 -6.84 -14.26
N PHE A 255 5.51 -5.66 -13.84
CA PHE A 255 5.20 -4.40 -14.50
C PHE A 255 5.67 -4.37 -15.97
N LYS A 256 6.65 -5.19 -16.36
CA LYS A 256 7.23 -5.22 -17.71
C LYS A 256 6.25 -5.66 -18.81
N ASP A 257 5.26 -6.48 -18.47
CA ASP A 257 4.25 -7.00 -19.39
C ASP A 257 2.83 -6.83 -18.86
N GLY A 258 2.64 -6.03 -17.81
CA GLY A 258 1.35 -5.80 -17.18
C GLY A 258 0.80 -7.02 -16.43
N GLY A 259 1.59 -8.10 -16.27
CA GLY A 259 1.18 -9.38 -15.71
C GLY A 259 0.69 -10.39 -16.76
N GLU A 260 0.77 -10.08 -18.05
CA GLU A 260 0.21 -10.90 -19.14
C GLU A 260 0.83 -12.31 -19.20
N ALA A 261 2.15 -12.44 -19.15
CA ALA A 261 2.78 -13.76 -19.21
C ALA A 261 2.42 -14.63 -17.99
N ALA A 262 2.24 -14.02 -16.82
CA ALA A 262 1.82 -14.73 -15.62
C ALA A 262 0.37 -15.21 -15.75
N ALA A 263 -0.53 -14.39 -16.30
CA ALA A 263 -1.91 -14.78 -16.54
C ALA A 263 -2.01 -15.98 -17.50
N LEU A 264 -1.25 -15.93 -18.61
CA LEU A 264 -1.18 -17.03 -19.57
C LEU A 264 -0.63 -18.32 -18.95
N ALA A 265 0.42 -18.22 -18.13
CA ALA A 265 1.05 -19.38 -17.51
C ALA A 265 0.13 -20.07 -16.49
N VAL A 266 -0.59 -19.30 -15.68
CA VAL A 266 -1.39 -19.81 -14.57
C VAL A 266 -2.82 -20.17 -15.00
N TYR A 267 -3.46 -19.31 -15.77
CA TYR A 267 -4.88 -19.43 -16.12
C TYR A 267 -5.11 -19.90 -17.57
N GLY A 268 -4.06 -19.99 -18.39
CA GLY A 268 -4.18 -20.37 -19.80
C GLY A 268 -4.94 -19.35 -20.66
N SER A 269 -5.14 -18.12 -20.16
CA SER A 269 -5.87 -17.04 -20.81
C SER A 269 -5.17 -15.69 -20.61
N ASN A 270 -5.42 -14.76 -21.52
CA ASN A 270 -4.85 -13.41 -21.49
C ASN A 270 -5.63 -12.50 -20.51
N LEU A 271 -5.00 -11.41 -20.08
CA LEU A 271 -5.67 -10.40 -19.26
C LEU A 271 -6.76 -9.67 -20.05
N GLY A 272 -6.66 -9.57 -21.37
CA GLY A 272 -7.72 -8.99 -22.19
C GLY A 272 -9.04 -9.76 -22.10
N GLY A 273 -9.00 -11.08 -21.97
CA GLY A 273 -10.20 -11.91 -21.79
C GLY A 273 -10.96 -11.63 -20.50
N LEU A 274 -10.28 -11.13 -19.45
CA LEU A 274 -10.91 -10.68 -18.22
C LEU A 274 -11.72 -9.40 -18.42
N ILE A 275 -11.19 -8.48 -19.23
CA ILE A 275 -11.83 -7.20 -19.58
C ILE A 275 -12.98 -7.42 -20.57
N GLU A 276 -12.80 -8.31 -21.55
CA GLU A 276 -13.80 -8.64 -22.57
C GLU A 276 -15.10 -9.18 -21.95
N GLN A 277 -15.01 -9.96 -20.86
CA GLN A 277 -16.18 -10.46 -20.14
C GLN A 277 -17.11 -9.33 -19.65
N PHE A 278 -16.57 -8.14 -19.42
CA PHE A 278 -17.30 -7.00 -18.87
C PHE A 278 -17.69 -5.98 -19.94
N PHE A 279 -16.77 -5.69 -20.86
CA PHE A 279 -16.94 -4.63 -21.87
C PHE A 279 -17.30 -5.14 -23.26
N GLY A 280 -17.32 -6.45 -23.46
CA GLY A 280 -17.53 -7.07 -24.76
C GLY A 280 -16.26 -7.10 -25.63
N PRO A 281 -16.37 -7.55 -26.88
CA PRO A 281 -15.22 -7.78 -27.75
C PRO A 281 -14.39 -6.52 -27.98
N GLY A 282 -13.06 -6.64 -27.89
CA GLY A 282 -12.13 -5.53 -28.11
C GLY A 282 -10.68 -5.94 -27.91
N LYS A 283 -9.74 -5.05 -28.28
CA LYS A 283 -8.31 -5.30 -28.03
C LYS A 283 -7.92 -4.82 -26.64
N TRP A 284 -8.15 -5.68 -25.66
CA TRP A 284 -7.96 -5.36 -24.25
C TRP A 284 -6.61 -5.79 -23.68
N ASP A 285 -5.83 -6.58 -24.39
CA ASP A 285 -4.55 -7.11 -23.90
C ASP A 285 -3.52 -6.00 -23.63
N PRO A 286 -2.63 -6.14 -22.63
CA PRO A 286 -1.52 -5.22 -22.41
C PRO A 286 -0.58 -5.15 -23.62
N TYR A 287 -0.26 -3.94 -24.07
CA TYR A 287 0.77 -3.73 -25.09
C TYR A 287 2.11 -3.45 -24.42
N VAL A 288 3.13 -4.24 -24.77
CA VAL A 288 4.50 -4.04 -24.24
C VAL A 288 5.03 -2.63 -24.48
N SER A 289 4.62 -1.98 -25.59
CA SER A 289 5.06 -0.63 -25.95
C SER A 289 4.51 0.49 -25.06
N SER A 290 3.45 0.26 -24.30
CA SER A 290 2.85 1.26 -23.40
C SER A 290 3.27 1.09 -21.94
N LEU A 291 4.05 0.06 -21.62
CA LEU A 291 4.46 -0.26 -20.26
C LEU A 291 5.78 0.42 -19.86
N PRO A 292 5.97 0.70 -18.56
CA PRO A 292 7.16 1.38 -18.03
C PRO A 292 8.45 0.56 -18.07
#